data_AF-A0A343UMJ3-F1
#
_entry.id   AF-A0A343UMJ3-F1
#
_cell.length_a   1.000
_cell.length_b   1.000
_cell.length_c   1.000
_cell.angle_alpha   90.00
_cell.angle_beta   90.00
_cell.angle_gamma   90.00
#
_symmetry.space_group_name_H-M   'P 1'
#
loop_
_entity.id
_entity.type
_entity.pdbx_description
1 polymer ?
#
loop_
_entity_poly.entity_id
_entity_poly.type
_entity_poly.pdbx_seq_one_letter_code
_entity_poly.pdbx_strand_id
1 'polypeptide(L)'
;MLYLLLSITLILSTIFLFLNHPLSMSLILFLQAIFMCLISGFMSLSFWFSYILLLIYLGGMLVLFMYVTSLASNEMFFYSNKIFSMIILLPIIFIVFYYFMFNYSMNLYENMENSSMLNSLLNNFLLKMFNQPINMIMILIASYLFLTLIAVVKIINIYKGPLRQMNN
;
A
#
# COMPACT_ATOMS: atom_id res chain seq x y z
N MET A 1 -17.91 -3.67 8.23
CA MET A 1 -17.09 -2.67 7.52
C MET A 1 -15.84 -3.28 6.89
N LEU A 2 -15.04 -4.02 7.67
CA LEU A 2 -13.77 -4.60 7.21
C LEU A 2 -13.88 -5.52 5.98
N TYR A 3 -14.92 -6.37 5.91
CA TYR A 3 -15.20 -7.19 4.72
C TYR A 3 -15.45 -6.36 3.45
N LEU A 4 -16.05 -5.18 3.59
CA LEU A 4 -16.32 -4.25 2.48
C LEU A 4 -15.01 -3.59 2.01
N LEU A 5 -14.12 -3.24 2.93
CA LEU A 5 -12.78 -2.75 2.61
C LEU A 5 -11.93 -3.83 1.92
N LEU A 6 -11.98 -5.07 2.43
CA LEU A 6 -11.29 -6.21 1.82
C LEU A 6 -11.79 -6.48 0.40
N SER A 7 -13.10 -6.45 0.16
CA SER A 7 -13.63 -6.64 -1.20
C SER A 7 -13.17 -5.53 -2.15
N ILE A 8 -13.14 -4.27 -1.70
CA ILE A 8 -12.60 -3.16 -2.50
C ILE A 8 -11.12 -3.38 -2.86
N THR A 9 -10.29 -3.84 -1.92
CA THR A 9 -8.87 -4.14 -2.22
C THR A 9 -8.68 -5.25 -3.24
N LEU A 10 -9.52 -6.31 -3.16
CA LEU A 10 -9.50 -7.39 -4.14
C LEU A 10 -9.87 -6.86 -5.53
N ILE A 11 -10.90 -6.03 -5.64
CA ILE A 11 -11.30 -5.41 -6.91
C ILE A 11 -10.14 -4.60 -7.50
N LEU A 12 -9.51 -3.73 -6.71
CA LEU A 12 -8.37 -2.92 -7.19
C LEU A 12 -7.22 -3.79 -7.69
N SER A 13 -6.88 -4.87 -6.97
CA SER A 13 -5.82 -5.80 -7.38
C SER A 13 -6.14 -6.53 -8.70
N THR A 14 -7.41 -6.87 -8.95
CA THR A 14 -7.81 -7.47 -10.23
C THR A 14 -7.77 -6.48 -11.38
N ILE A 15 -8.16 -5.23 -11.16
CA ILE A 15 -8.09 -4.19 -12.21
C ILE A 15 -6.63 -3.91 -12.57
N PHE A 16 -5.73 -3.91 -11.58
CA PHE A 16 -4.29 -3.71 -11.78
C PHE A 16 -3.71 -4.66 -12.84
N LEU A 17 -4.12 -5.94 -12.84
CA LEU A 17 -3.63 -6.94 -13.80
C LEU A 17 -4.00 -6.62 -15.26
N PHE A 18 -5.02 -5.80 -15.49
CA PHE A 18 -5.52 -5.48 -16.84
C PHE A 18 -5.13 -4.08 -17.32
N LEU A 19 -4.41 -3.29 -16.52
CA LEU A 19 -3.97 -1.96 -16.92
C LEU A 19 -2.63 -2.01 -17.65
N ASN A 20 -2.55 -1.26 -18.75
CA ASN A 20 -1.33 -1.16 -19.56
C ASN A 20 -0.60 0.17 -19.36
N HIS A 21 -1.33 1.26 -19.10
CA HIS A 21 -0.72 2.59 -19.03
C HIS A 21 -0.07 2.80 -17.65
N PRO A 22 1.23 3.17 -17.58
CA PRO A 22 1.97 3.23 -16.32
C PRO A 22 1.39 4.25 -15.33
N LEU A 23 0.83 5.36 -15.83
CA LEU A 23 0.07 6.31 -15.01
C LEU A 23 -1.13 5.65 -14.31
N SER A 24 -1.97 4.90 -15.04
CA SER A 24 -3.12 4.22 -14.46
C SER A 24 -2.70 3.14 -13.46
N MET A 25 -1.59 2.45 -13.75
CA MET A 25 -0.97 1.46 -12.87
C MET A 25 -0.59 2.10 -11.52
N SER A 26 0.04 3.27 -11.56
CA SER A 26 0.42 4.03 -10.35
C SER A 26 -0.77 4.54 -9.56
N LEU A 27 -1.85 4.95 -10.23
CA LEU A 27 -3.07 5.42 -9.58
C LEU A 27 -3.81 4.28 -8.85
N ILE A 28 -3.87 3.08 -9.44
CA ILE A 28 -4.47 1.93 -8.77
C ILE A 28 -3.65 1.52 -7.54
N LEU A 29 -2.31 1.52 -7.63
CA LEU A 29 -1.46 1.22 -6.48
C LEU A 29 -1.64 2.22 -5.34
N PHE A 30 -1.79 3.51 -5.67
CA PHE A 30 -2.07 4.55 -4.69
C PHE A 30 -3.40 4.30 -3.95
N LEU A 31 -4.48 4.03 -4.69
CA LEU A 31 -5.79 3.72 -4.11
C LEU A 31 -5.72 2.47 -3.24
N GLN A 32 -5.06 1.41 -3.74
CA GLN A 32 -4.90 0.16 -3.00
C GLN A 32 -4.13 0.39 -1.69
N ALA A 33 -3.08 1.20 -1.69
CA ALA A 33 -2.31 1.52 -0.48
C ALA A 33 -3.17 2.23 0.59
N ILE A 34 -4.04 3.15 0.19
CA ILE A 34 -4.97 3.83 1.12
C ILE A 34 -5.91 2.81 1.78
N PHE A 35 -6.53 1.92 0.99
CA PHE A 35 -7.42 0.90 1.54
C PHE A 35 -6.69 -0.10 2.43
N MET A 36 -5.45 -0.48 2.11
CA MET A 36 -4.63 -1.33 2.97
C MET A 36 -4.30 -0.65 4.31
N CYS A 37 -4.02 0.66 4.32
CA CYS A 37 -3.81 1.41 5.55
C CYS A 37 -5.07 1.42 6.42
N LEU A 38 -6.25 1.62 5.82
CA LEU A 38 -7.53 1.57 6.53
C LEU A 38 -7.78 0.18 7.14
N ILE A 39 -7.58 -0.90 6.38
CA ILE A 39 -7.73 -2.28 6.89
C ILE A 39 -6.79 -2.53 8.06
N SER A 40 -5.51 -2.12 7.95
CA SER A 40 -4.54 -2.27 9.03
C SER A 40 -4.94 -1.47 10.29
N GLY A 41 -5.55 -0.30 10.11
CA GLY A 41 -6.07 0.52 11.20
C GLY A 41 -7.19 -0.18 11.95
N PHE A 42 -8.17 -0.74 11.23
CA PHE A 42 -9.28 -1.50 11.82
C PHE A 42 -8.84 -2.80 12.50
N MET A 43 -7.75 -3.43 12.04
CA MET A 43 -7.20 -4.65 12.69
C MET A 43 -6.32 -4.35 13.90
N SER A 44 -5.80 -3.12 14.02
CA SER A 44 -4.83 -2.76 15.04
C SER A 44 -5.48 -2.11 16.25
N LEU A 45 -4.93 -2.40 17.43
CA LEU A 45 -5.34 -1.75 18.69
C LEU A 45 -5.04 -0.23 18.68
N SER A 46 -4.06 0.23 17.88
CA SER A 46 -3.77 1.65 17.69
C SER A 46 -3.46 2.00 16.24
N PHE A 47 -4.01 3.13 15.80
CA PHE A 47 -3.81 3.70 14.46
C PHE A 47 -2.36 4.18 14.16
N TRP A 48 -1.46 4.21 15.15
CA TRP A 48 -0.06 4.64 14.96
C TRP A 48 0.65 3.86 13.84
N PHE A 49 0.46 2.53 13.80
CA PHE A 49 1.06 1.69 12.77
C PHE A 49 0.47 1.97 11.37
N SER A 50 -0.86 2.09 11.27
CA SER A 50 -1.53 2.43 10.02
C SER A 50 -1.14 3.82 9.48
N TYR A 51 -0.86 4.77 10.36
CA TYR A 51 -0.40 6.11 9.98
C TYR A 51 1.02 6.10 9.41
N ILE A 52 1.95 5.38 10.05
CA ILE A 52 3.32 5.24 9.55
C ILE A 52 3.33 4.56 8.17
N LEU A 53 2.53 3.50 8.00
CA LEU A 53 2.35 2.84 6.70
C LEU A 53 1.86 3.81 5.63
N LEU A 54 0.85 4.63 5.94
CA LEU A 54 0.28 5.59 4.99
C LEU A 54 1.33 6.60 4.54
N LEU A 55 2.15 7.15 5.44
CA LEU A 55 3.21 8.10 5.09
C LEU A 55 4.28 7.49 4.18
N ILE A 56 4.74 6.27 4.49
CA ILE A 56 5.80 5.60 3.72
C ILE A 56 5.30 5.26 2.31
N TYR A 57 4.10 4.71 2.18
CA TYR A 57 3.54 4.36 0.87
C TYR A 57 3.21 5.60 0.03
N LEU A 58 2.63 6.65 0.62
CA LEU A 58 2.38 7.90 -0.10
C LEU A 58 3.68 8.55 -0.59
N GLY A 59 4.69 8.63 0.27
CA GLY A 59 5.99 9.21 -0.08
C GLY A 59 6.69 8.44 -1.21
N GLY A 60 6.75 7.11 -1.11
CA GLY A 60 7.38 6.27 -2.12
C GLY A 60 6.67 6.30 -3.48
N MET A 61 5.33 6.27 -3.48
CA MET A 61 4.54 6.29 -4.72
C MET A 61 4.62 7.63 -5.45
N LEU A 62 4.72 8.76 -4.74
CA LEU A 62 4.93 10.07 -5.37
C LEU A 62 6.28 10.18 -6.10
N VAL A 63 7.35 9.61 -5.52
CA VAL A 63 8.68 9.59 -6.18
C VAL A 63 8.64 8.73 -7.44
N LEU A 64 8.01 7.55 -7.37
CA LEU A 64 7.82 6.68 -8.54
C LEU A 64 6.98 7.37 -9.63
N PHE A 65 5.94 8.11 -9.23
CA PHE A 65 5.11 8.86 -10.17
C PHE A 65 5.90 9.93 -10.94
N MET A 66 6.74 10.70 -10.23
CA MET A 66 7.61 11.70 -10.87
C MET A 66 8.63 11.05 -11.82
N TYR A 67 9.19 9.90 -11.43
CA TYR A 67 10.14 9.19 -12.27
C TYR A 67 9.50 8.70 -13.57
N VAL A 68 8.35 8.02 -13.48
CA VAL A 68 7.63 7.47 -14.64
C VAL A 68 7.15 8.56 -15.59
N THR A 69 6.60 9.66 -15.07
CA THR A 69 6.16 10.80 -15.90
C THR A 69 7.32 11.53 -16.59
N SER A 70 8.53 11.47 -16.02
CA SER A 70 9.73 12.03 -16.67
C SER A 70 10.31 11.14 -17.79
N LEU A 71 9.98 9.84 -17.79
CA LEU A 71 10.54 8.83 -18.71
C LEU A 71 9.60 8.46 -19.85
N ALA A 72 8.29 8.39 -19.59
CA ALA A 72 7.30 8.03 -20.60
C ALA A 72 6.77 9.29 -21.28
N SER A 73 6.73 9.30 -22.62
CA SER A 73 5.88 10.23 -23.36
C SER A 73 4.42 10.04 -22.93
N ASN A 74 3.65 11.12 -22.81
CA ASN A 74 2.21 11.06 -22.58
C ASN A 74 1.51 10.38 -23.77
N GLU A 75 1.52 9.05 -23.80
CA GLU A 75 0.75 8.28 -24.78
C GLU A 75 -0.75 8.44 -24.50
N MET A 76 -1.54 8.52 -25.57
CA MET A 76 -2.99 8.65 -25.43
C MET A 76 -3.57 7.39 -24.78
N PHE A 77 -4.46 7.60 -23.81
CA PHE A 77 -5.06 6.52 -23.05
C PHE A 77 -6.05 5.72 -23.92
N PHE A 78 -5.69 4.49 -24.32
CA PHE A 78 -6.60 3.60 -25.03
C PHE A 78 -7.48 2.83 -24.05
N TYR A 79 -8.78 3.11 -24.11
CA TYR A 79 -9.79 2.44 -23.30
C TYR A 79 -10.13 1.07 -23.86
N SER A 80 -10.27 0.05 -23.01
CA SER A 80 -10.78 -1.26 -23.43
C SER A 80 -12.12 -1.58 -22.77
N ASN A 81 -13.11 -1.95 -23.58
CA ASN A 81 -14.44 -2.33 -23.08
C ASN A 81 -14.40 -3.56 -22.15
N LYS A 82 -13.38 -4.41 -22.28
CA LYS A 82 -13.18 -5.59 -21.41
C LYS A 82 -12.82 -5.20 -19.98
N ILE A 83 -12.01 -4.15 -19.80
CA ILE A 83 -11.69 -3.61 -18.48
C ILE A 83 -12.95 -3.01 -17.84
N PHE A 84 -13.76 -2.28 -18.62
CA PHE A 84 -15.00 -1.71 -18.14
C PHE A 84 -16.01 -2.77 -17.67
N SER A 85 -16.18 -3.85 -18.43
CA SER A 85 -17.06 -4.94 -18.02
C SER A 85 -16.60 -5.61 -16.72
N MET A 86 -15.28 -5.74 -16.51
CA MET A 86 -14.73 -6.28 -15.26
C MET A 86 -14.97 -5.35 -14.08
N ILE A 87 -14.76 -4.03 -14.27
CA ILE A 87 -15.00 -3.02 -13.22
C ILE A 87 -16.46 -3.04 -12.73
N ILE A 88 -17.42 -3.29 -13.63
CA ILE A 88 -18.85 -3.30 -13.29
C ILE A 88 -19.28 -4.62 -12.63
N LEU A 89 -18.81 -5.77 -13.12
CA LEU A 89 -19.30 -7.08 -12.68
C LEU A 89 -18.75 -7.50 -11.31
N LEU A 90 -17.48 -7.21 -11.03
CA LEU A 90 -16.81 -7.58 -9.79
C LEU A 90 -17.51 -7.08 -8.51
N PRO A 91 -17.88 -5.79 -8.37
CA PRO A 91 -18.55 -5.30 -7.17
C PRO A 91 -19.92 -5.93 -6.95
N ILE A 92 -20.65 -6.26 -8.02
CA ILE A 92 -21.98 -6.90 -7.93
C ILE A 92 -21.85 -8.29 -7.33
N ILE A 93 -20.85 -9.07 -7.77
CA ILE A 93 -20.59 -10.42 -7.25
C ILE A 93 -20.26 -10.36 -5.75
N PHE A 94 -19.44 -9.39 -5.32
CA PHE A 94 -19.10 -9.23 -3.91
C PHE A 94 -20.27 -8.78 -3.04
N ILE A 95 -21.14 -7.90 -3.53
CA ILE A 95 -22.36 -7.50 -2.82
C ILE A 95 -23.25 -8.73 -2.60
N VAL A 96 -23.43 -9.56 -3.63
CA VAL A 96 -24.22 -10.79 -3.54
C VAL A 96 -23.62 -11.76 -2.51
N PHE A 97 -22.29 -11.96 -2.52
CA PHE A 97 -21.62 -12.78 -1.50
C PHE A 97 -21.77 -12.22 -0.09
N TYR A 98 -21.69 -10.91 0.09
CA TYR A 98 -21.88 -10.28 1.38
C TYR A 98 -23.30 -10.51 1.93
N TYR A 99 -24.32 -10.40 1.08
CA TYR A 99 -25.70 -10.69 1.46
C TYR A 99 -25.90 -12.17 1.83
N PHE A 100 -25.27 -13.11 1.11
CA PHE A 100 -25.36 -14.54 1.45
C PHE A 100 -24.67 -14.90 2.78
N MET A 101 -23.60 -14.20 3.15
CA MET A 101 -22.84 -14.47 4.37
C MET A 101 -23.36 -13.74 5.62
N PHE A 102 -24.37 -12.86 5.49
CA PHE A 102 -24.88 -12.05 6.58
C PHE A 102 -25.46 -12.85 7.76
N ASN A 103 -25.84 -14.12 7.52
CA ASN A 103 -26.39 -15.00 8.56
C ASN A 103 -25.35 -15.79 9.36
N TYR A 104 -24.05 -15.66 9.05
CA TYR A 104 -23.02 -16.34 9.84
C TYR A 104 -22.66 -15.47 11.05
N SER A 105 -23.00 -15.90 12.26
CA SER A 105 -22.73 -15.18 13.51
C SER A 105 -21.23 -15.16 13.81
N MET A 106 -20.48 -14.30 13.13
CA MET A 106 -19.06 -14.03 13.37
C MET A 106 -18.85 -12.88 14.35
N ASN A 107 -19.56 -12.92 15.48
CA ASN A 107 -19.36 -11.98 16.60
C ASN A 107 -18.16 -12.34 17.49
N LEU A 108 -17.30 -13.28 17.08
CA LEU A 108 -16.19 -13.73 17.91
C LEU A 108 -15.02 -12.75 17.96
N TYR A 109 -14.90 -11.80 17.03
CA TYR A 109 -13.82 -10.81 17.00
C TYR A 109 -14.20 -9.43 17.54
N GLU A 110 -15.48 -9.04 17.53
CA GLU A 110 -15.93 -7.75 18.11
C GLU A 110 -15.77 -7.71 19.65
N ASN A 111 -15.70 -8.87 20.32
CA ASN A 111 -15.53 -8.93 21.77
C ASN A 111 -14.09 -8.67 22.28
N MET A 112 -13.10 -8.50 21.38
CA MET A 112 -11.74 -8.11 21.80
C MET A 112 -11.64 -6.62 22.18
N GLU A 113 -12.58 -5.79 21.71
CA GLU A 113 -12.57 -4.33 21.94
C GLU A 113 -12.86 -3.94 23.39
N ASN A 114 -13.47 -4.83 24.19
CA ASN A 114 -13.89 -4.51 25.57
C ASN A 114 -12.82 -4.76 26.65
N SER A 115 -11.59 -5.14 26.29
CA SER A 115 -10.52 -5.27 27.29
C SER A 115 -9.78 -3.93 27.46
N SER A 116 -10.36 -3.05 28.27
CA SER A 116 -9.78 -1.78 28.72
C SER A 116 -8.35 -1.89 29.28
N MET A 117 -7.90 -3.10 29.64
CA MET A 117 -6.52 -3.38 30.03
C MET A 117 -5.50 -3.35 28.89
N LEU A 118 -5.89 -3.60 27.62
CA LEU A 118 -4.96 -3.56 26.48
C LEU A 118 -4.50 -2.14 26.12
N ASN A 119 -5.33 -1.12 26.39
CA ASN A 119 -4.98 0.28 26.10
C ASN A 119 -3.81 0.81 26.96
N SER A 120 -3.56 0.22 28.14
CA SER A 120 -2.41 0.61 28.97
C SER A 120 -1.08 0.00 28.51
N LEU A 121 -1.12 -1.16 27.83
CA LEU A 121 0.05 -1.85 27.25
C LEU A 121 0.47 -1.25 25.89
N LEU A 122 -0.41 -0.46 25.29
CA LEU A 122 -0.30 0.07 23.93
C LEU A 122 0.90 1.02 23.73
N ASN A 123 1.18 1.89 24.70
CA ASN A 123 2.32 2.80 24.64
C ASN A 123 3.68 2.07 24.79
N ASN A 124 3.69 0.86 25.37
CA ASN A 124 4.91 0.10 25.56
C ASN A 124 5.33 -0.72 24.33
N PHE A 125 4.47 -0.91 23.33
CA PHE A 125 4.84 -1.68 22.13
C PHE A 125 5.95 -1.00 21.31
N LEU A 126 5.88 0.32 21.12
CA LEU A 126 6.92 1.07 20.41
C LEU A 126 8.23 1.09 21.19
N LEU A 127 8.16 1.30 22.51
CA LEU A 127 9.33 1.29 23.39
C LEU A 127 10.02 -0.08 23.43
N LYS A 128 9.26 -1.18 23.23
CA LYS A 128 9.79 -2.54 23.17
C LYS A 128 10.76 -2.76 22.01
N MET A 129 10.69 -1.96 20.93
CA MET A 129 11.62 -2.06 19.79
C MET A 129 13.06 -1.65 20.16
N PHE A 130 13.21 -0.71 21.09
CA PHE A 130 14.52 -0.25 21.56
C PHE A 130 15.05 -1.05 22.76
N ASN A 131 14.24 -1.94 23.33
CA ASN A 131 14.66 -2.80 24.42
C ASN A 131 15.39 -4.05 23.90
N GLN A 132 16.33 -4.54 24.70
CA GLN A 132 17.00 -5.81 24.46
C GLN A 132 15.98 -6.98 24.57
N PRO A 133 15.99 -8.00 23.68
CA PRO A 133 16.95 -8.28 22.61
C PRO A 133 16.62 -7.66 21.24
N ILE A 134 15.46 -7.03 21.08
CA ILE A 134 14.94 -6.53 19.80
C ILE A 134 15.79 -5.38 19.24
N ASN A 135 16.50 -4.64 20.11
CA ASN A 135 17.42 -3.58 19.69
C ASN A 135 18.47 -4.03 18.65
N MET A 136 18.89 -5.30 18.64
CA MET A 136 19.79 -5.82 17.59
C MET A 136 19.17 -5.73 16.19
N ILE A 137 17.87 -5.95 16.07
CA ILE A 137 17.13 -5.82 14.80
C ILE A 137 17.11 -4.34 14.37
N MET A 138 16.94 -3.41 15.31
CA MET A 138 16.99 -1.97 15.02
C MET A 138 18.35 -1.53 14.47
N ILE A 139 19.44 -2.00 15.10
CA ILE A 139 20.80 -1.73 14.62
C ILE A 139 21.00 -2.29 13.20
N LEU A 140 20.51 -3.50 12.93
CA LEU A 140 20.60 -4.12 11.62
C LEU A 140 19.87 -3.31 10.54
N ILE A 141 18.63 -2.88 10.80
CA ILE A 141 17.84 -2.07 9.85
C ILE A 141 18.53 -0.73 9.57
N ALA A 142 19.06 -0.06 10.61
CA ALA A 142 19.79 1.20 10.45
C ALA A 142 21.05 1.02 9.58
N SER A 143 21.82 -0.04 9.83
CA SER A 143 23.01 -0.37 9.02
C SER A 143 22.66 -0.69 7.56
N TYR A 144 21.52 -1.37 7.33
CA TYR A 144 21.03 -1.68 5.99
C TYR A 144 20.66 -0.41 5.22
N LEU A 145 19.90 0.50 5.82
CA LEU A 145 19.53 1.78 5.20
C LEU A 145 20.76 2.67 4.91
N PHE A 146 21.79 2.61 5.75
CA PHE A 146 23.04 3.31 5.49
C PHE A 146 23.80 2.73 4.29
N LEU A 147 23.86 1.39 4.20
CA LEU A 147 24.47 0.69 3.07
C LEU A 147 23.74 0.96 1.75
N THR A 148 22.40 0.99 1.75
CA THR A 148 21.62 1.30 0.55
C THR A 148 21.88 2.74 0.08
N LEU A 149 22.02 3.71 0.98
CA LEU A 149 22.39 5.08 0.60
C LEU A 149 23.75 5.14 -0.09
N ILE A 150 24.78 4.46 0.44
CA ILE A 150 26.11 4.38 -0.19
C ILE A 150 26.01 3.74 -1.58
N ALA A 151 25.25 2.65 -1.70
CA ALA A 151 25.06 1.96 -2.97
C ALA A 151 24.36 2.86 -4.01
N VAL A 152 23.29 3.56 -3.62
CA VAL A 152 22.56 4.48 -4.51
C VAL A 152 23.46 5.61 -5.01
N VAL A 153 24.26 6.23 -4.13
CA VAL A 153 25.23 7.27 -4.55
C VAL A 153 26.25 6.73 -5.57
N LYS A 154 26.75 5.50 -5.38
CA LYS A 154 27.66 4.87 -6.34
C LYS A 154 26.99 4.58 -7.70
N ILE A 155 25.70 4.20 -7.71
CA ILE A 155 24.94 3.93 -8.94
C ILE A 155 24.68 5.21 -9.72
N ILE A 156 24.34 6.31 -9.04
CA ILE A 156 24.02 7.60 -9.70
C ILE A 156 25.27 8.25 -10.32
N ASN A 157 26.47 8.00 -9.79
CA ASN A 157 27.73 8.58 -10.29
C ASN A 157 28.21 8.03 -11.66
N ILE A 158 27.36 7.30 -12.40
CA ILE A 158 27.66 6.86 -13.76
C ILE A 158 27.38 8.03 -14.72
N TYR A 159 28.43 8.77 -15.08
CA TYR A 159 28.40 9.81 -16.11
C TYR A 159 28.23 9.20 -17.51
N LYS A 160 27.03 8.74 -17.86
CA LYS A 160 26.61 8.64 -19.26
C LYS A 160 25.63 9.79 -19.50
N GLY A 161 25.83 10.50 -20.61
CA GLY A 161 25.14 11.76 -20.94
C GLY A 161 23.61 11.70 -20.82
N PRO A 162 22.93 12.85 -20.92
CA PRO A 162 21.49 12.94 -20.66
C PRO A 162 20.71 11.87 -21.44
N LEU A 163 19.82 11.14 -20.75
CA LEU A 163 18.93 10.13 -21.33
C LEU A 163 17.97 10.70 -22.40
N ARG A 164 17.91 12.03 -22.54
CA ARG A 164 17.18 12.71 -23.61
C ARG A 164 18.16 13.11 -24.70
N GLN A 165 17.97 12.60 -25.91
CA GLN A 165 18.57 13.20 -27.09
C GLN A 165 18.15 14.68 -27.14
N MET A 166 19.13 15.58 -27.10
CA MET A 166 18.93 16.93 -27.60
C MET A 166 18.77 16.77 -29.11
N ASN A 167 17.53 16.88 -29.61
CA ASN A 167 17.28 16.98 -31.03
C ASN A 167 18.01 18.22 -31.55
N ASN A 168 18.93 18.02 -32.50
CA ASN A 168 19.37 19.05 -33.43
C ASN A 168 18.42 19.10 -34.61
#